data_AF-A8RC25-F1
#
_entry.id   AF-A8RC25-F1
#
_cell.length_a   1.000
_cell.length_b   1.000
_cell.length_c   1.000
_cell.angle_alpha   90.00
_cell.angle_beta   90.00
_cell.angle_gamma   90.00
#
_symmetry.space_group_name_H-M   'P 1'
#
loop_
_entity.id
_entity.type
_entity.pdbx_description
1 polymer ?
#
loop_
_entity_poly.entity_id
_entity_poly.type
_entity_poly.pdbx_seq_one_letter_code
_entity_poly.pdbx_strand_id
1 'polypeptide(L)'
;MQREVVDMEEFRTLRADEIDVRVQSVKKGKNVGAILLLYKDARCDMNILDESVGPMGWERKHELIGDRLYCTVSILDENTGKWVSKQDVGTESNTEAEKGQASDAFKRACFNWGIGRELYTAPFTYVTLSENEFYEDKGKFKVKSGVKFRVSAIEYASRRISKLSIVDKAGNLRYSYGYPKQEQQNG
;
A
#
# COMPACT_ATOMS: atom_id res chain seq x y z
N MET A 1 14.26 27.57 26.80
CA MET A 1 14.22 27.56 25.32
C MET A 1 13.35 26.40 24.89
N GLN A 2 12.05 26.65 24.73
CA GLN A 2 11.12 25.66 24.17
C GLN A 2 11.55 25.45 22.71
N ARG A 3 11.94 24.23 22.35
CA ARG A 3 12.03 23.87 20.93
C ARG A 3 10.60 23.96 20.41
N GLU A 4 10.32 24.91 19.53
CA GLU A 4 9.18 24.79 18.63
C GLU A 4 9.33 23.43 17.95
N VAL A 5 8.34 22.58 18.19
CA VAL A 5 8.20 21.35 17.43
C VAL A 5 7.95 21.82 16.02
N VAL A 6 8.97 21.69 15.16
CA VAL A 6 8.83 21.95 13.73
C VAL A 6 7.77 20.96 13.29
N ASP A 7 6.57 21.48 13.01
CA ASP A 7 5.50 20.73 12.40
C ASP A 7 6.01 20.39 11.00
N MET A 8 6.78 19.31 10.88
CA MET A 8 7.05 18.72 9.59
C MET A 8 5.67 18.35 9.06
N GLU A 9 5.16 19.10 8.09
CA GLU A 9 3.91 18.78 7.40
C GLU A 9 3.95 17.30 7.05
N GLU A 10 3.16 16.51 7.78
CA GLU A 10 3.17 15.07 7.59
C GLU A 10 2.56 14.79 6.22
N PHE A 11 3.23 13.99 5.40
CA PHE A 11 2.70 13.53 4.11
C PHE A 11 1.26 13.07 4.23
N ARG A 12 0.39 13.48 3.31
CA ARG A 12 -1.02 13.08 3.31
C ARG A 12 -1.18 11.55 3.29
N THR A 13 -2.33 11.07 3.74
CA THR A 13 -2.70 9.67 3.58
C THR A 13 -3.04 9.34 2.12
N LEU A 14 -2.94 8.06 1.76
CA LEU A 14 -3.26 7.52 0.45
C LEU A 14 -4.74 7.69 0.11
N ARG A 15 -5.02 7.97 -1.16
CA ARG A 15 -6.37 7.95 -1.73
C ARG A 15 -6.75 6.53 -2.15
N ALA A 16 -8.04 6.26 -2.27
CA ALA A 16 -8.53 4.92 -2.64
C ALA A 16 -7.98 4.42 -3.98
N ASP A 17 -7.80 5.32 -4.95
CA ASP A 17 -7.27 5.05 -6.30
C ASP A 17 -5.75 4.85 -6.33
N GLU A 18 -5.04 5.17 -5.25
CA GLU A 18 -3.60 4.97 -5.10
C GLU A 18 -3.26 3.63 -4.41
N ILE A 19 -4.29 2.88 -3.99
CA ILE A 19 -4.15 1.62 -3.27
C ILE A 19 -4.56 0.47 -4.17
N ASP A 20 -3.58 -0.36 -4.50
CA ASP A 20 -3.80 -1.63 -5.15
C ASP A 20 -4.19 -2.71 -4.15
N VAL A 21 -5.01 -3.66 -4.62
CA VAL A 21 -5.43 -4.84 -3.84
C VAL A 21 -4.83 -6.09 -4.47
N ARG A 22 -3.99 -6.80 -3.72
CA ARG A 22 -3.38 -8.08 -4.14
C ARG A 22 -3.93 -9.24 -3.35
N VAL A 23 -4.08 -10.38 -4.02
CA VAL A 23 -4.34 -11.66 -3.34
C VAL A 23 -3.04 -12.15 -2.74
N GLN A 24 -2.98 -12.25 -1.42
CA GLN A 24 -1.83 -12.81 -0.70
C GLN A 24 -1.84 -14.33 -0.73
N SER A 25 -2.99 -14.92 -0.39
CA SER A 25 -3.17 -16.36 -0.39
C SER A 25 -4.64 -16.73 -0.53
N VAL A 26 -4.90 -17.94 -1.01
CA VAL A 26 -6.23 -18.53 -1.06
C VAL A 26 -6.29 -19.66 -0.07
N LYS A 27 -7.35 -19.71 0.73
CA LYS A 27 -7.58 -20.70 1.77
C LYS A 27 -8.92 -21.40 1.53
N LYS A 28 -8.96 -22.70 1.78
CA LYS A 28 -10.18 -23.51 1.79
C LYS A 28 -10.53 -23.87 3.23
N GLY A 29 -11.65 -23.35 3.70
CA GLY A 29 -12.32 -23.78 4.93
C GLY A 29 -13.66 -24.42 4.57
N LYS A 30 -14.77 -23.95 5.17
CA LYS A 30 -16.12 -24.26 4.69
C LYS A 30 -16.34 -23.75 3.25
N ASN A 31 -15.82 -22.56 2.96
CA ASN A 31 -15.79 -21.97 1.62
C ASN A 31 -14.35 -21.71 1.19
N VAL A 32 -14.13 -21.50 -0.12
CA VAL A 32 -12.85 -21.00 -0.65
C VAL A 32 -12.87 -19.48 -0.58
N GLY A 33 -11.77 -18.88 -0.10
CA GLY A 33 -11.66 -17.42 -0.04
C GLY A 33 -10.23 -16.92 -0.12
N ALA A 34 -10.09 -15.67 -0.51
CA ALA A 34 -8.82 -14.98 -0.68
C ALA A 34 -8.56 -14.03 0.50
N ILE A 35 -7.34 -14.09 1.02
CA ILE A 35 -6.78 -13.06 1.90
C ILE A 35 -6.19 -11.98 0.99
N LEU A 36 -6.63 -10.74 1.19
CA LEU A 36 -6.22 -9.59 0.41
C LEU A 36 -5.21 -8.73 1.19
N LEU A 37 -4.27 -8.13 0.47
CA LEU A 37 -3.34 -7.14 0.97
C LEU A 37 -3.52 -5.83 0.21
N LEU A 38 -3.47 -4.73 0.95
CA LEU A 38 -3.39 -3.38 0.41
C LEU A 38 -1.92 -3.01 0.21
N TYR A 39 -1.58 -2.48 -0.95
CA TYR A 39 -0.24 -1.97 -1.22
C TYR A 39 -0.30 -0.79 -2.20
N LYS A 40 0.78 -0.03 -2.29
CA LYS A 40 0.97 1.02 -3.28
C LYS A 40 2.11 0.70 -4.24
N ASP A 41 2.05 1.28 -5.43
CA ASP A 41 3.17 1.30 -6.36
C ASP A 41 4.14 2.45 -6.04
N ALA A 42 5.28 2.47 -6.73
CA ALA A 42 6.29 3.51 -6.52
C ALA A 42 5.87 4.88 -7.08
N ARG A 43 4.91 4.95 -8.01
CA ARG A 43 4.45 6.22 -8.59
C ARG A 43 3.64 6.99 -7.57
N CYS A 44 2.87 6.29 -6.74
CA CYS A 44 2.19 6.88 -5.60
C CYS A 44 3.17 7.65 -4.69
N ASP A 45 4.31 7.07 -4.35
CA ASP A 45 5.34 7.76 -3.56
C ASP A 45 5.91 9.00 -4.27
N MET A 46 6.21 8.88 -5.57
CA MET A 46 6.73 10.00 -6.36
C MET A 46 5.72 11.16 -6.41
N ASN A 47 4.45 10.86 -6.67
CA ASN A 47 3.39 11.86 -6.72
C ASN A 47 3.23 12.57 -5.36
N ILE A 48 3.28 11.82 -4.25
CA ILE A 48 3.18 12.42 -2.91
C ILE A 48 4.40 13.30 -2.61
N LEU A 49 5.60 12.89 -3.00
CA LEU A 49 6.79 13.72 -2.86
C LEU A 49 6.69 15.01 -3.71
N ASP A 50 6.28 14.89 -4.98
CA ASP A 50 6.10 16.04 -5.88
C ASP A 50 5.00 17.00 -5.36
N GLU A 51 3.89 16.46 -4.86
CA GLU A 51 2.78 17.24 -4.30
C GLU A 51 3.18 17.96 -2.99
N SER A 52 4.04 17.35 -2.16
CA SER A 52 4.36 17.87 -0.83
C SER A 52 5.60 18.77 -0.79
N VAL A 53 6.66 18.43 -1.53
CA VAL A 53 7.94 19.17 -1.48
C VAL A 53 8.37 19.68 -2.85
N GLY A 54 7.54 19.48 -3.88
CA GLY A 54 7.84 19.87 -5.25
C GLY A 54 8.83 18.91 -5.94
N PRO A 55 8.80 18.81 -7.29
CA PRO A 55 9.67 17.89 -8.03
C PRO A 55 11.18 18.12 -7.86
N MET A 56 11.58 19.31 -7.40
CA MET A 56 12.98 19.67 -7.13
C MET A 56 13.34 19.62 -5.63
N GLY A 57 12.36 19.43 -4.73
CA GLY A 57 12.58 19.38 -3.28
C GLY A 57 12.89 17.99 -2.74
N TRP A 58 12.96 16.98 -3.60
CA TRP A 58 13.40 15.64 -3.25
C TRP A 58 14.34 15.05 -4.29
N GLU A 59 15.19 14.13 -3.85
CA GLU A 59 16.04 13.34 -4.72
C GLU A 59 16.03 11.87 -4.26
N ARG A 60 16.38 10.96 -5.17
CA ARG A 60 16.64 9.57 -4.83
C ARG A 60 17.95 9.09 -5.42
N LYS A 61 18.62 8.22 -4.69
CA LYS A 61 19.83 7.51 -5.12
C LYS A 61 19.69 6.02 -4.83
N HIS A 62 20.07 5.20 -5.80
CA HIS A 62 20.23 3.75 -5.59
C HIS A 62 21.70 3.41 -5.49
N GLU A 63 22.05 2.54 -4.55
CA GLU A 63 23.42 2.10 -4.34
C GLU A 63 23.48 0.65 -3.88
N LEU A 64 24.47 -0.09 -4.39
CA LEU A 64 24.78 -1.43 -3.92
C LEU A 64 25.69 -1.33 -2.69
N ILE A 65 25.22 -1.86 -1.56
CA ILE A 65 26.01 -1.98 -0.34
C ILE A 65 26.12 -3.47 -0.04
N GLY A 66 27.30 -4.03 -0.31
CA GLY A 66 27.47 -5.49 -0.37
C GLY A 66 26.75 -6.07 -1.58
N ASP A 67 25.86 -7.02 -1.33
CA ASP A 67 25.04 -7.72 -2.34
C ASP A 67 23.59 -7.19 -2.43
N ARG A 68 23.27 -6.11 -1.71
CA ARG A 68 21.90 -5.60 -1.62
C ARG A 68 21.77 -4.20 -2.21
N LEU A 69 20.66 -3.98 -2.90
CA LEU A 69 20.30 -2.68 -3.46
C LEU A 69 19.55 -1.83 -2.42
N TYR A 70 20.20 -0.75 -2.01
CA TYR A 70 19.62 0.27 -1.14
C TYR A 70 19.07 1.43 -1.97
N CYS A 71 18.07 2.09 -1.44
CA CYS A 71 17.59 3.37 -1.94
C CYS A 71 17.63 4.40 -0.82
N THR A 72 18.21 5.55 -1.12
CA THR A 72 18.22 6.73 -0.27
C THR A 72 17.28 7.76 -0.88
N VAL A 73 16.34 8.26 -0.09
CA VAL A 73 15.46 9.38 -0.46
C VAL A 73 15.82 10.56 0.43
N SER A 74 16.24 11.66 -0.20
CA SER A 74 16.56 12.91 0.49
C SER A 74 15.50 13.96 0.20
N ILE A 75 15.19 14.78 1.20
CA ILE A 75 14.28 15.92 1.10
C ILE A 75 15.03 17.16 1.56
N LEU A 76 14.87 18.26 0.83
CA LEU A 76 15.43 19.55 1.20
C LEU A 76 14.60 20.16 2.34
N ASP A 77 15.23 20.37 3.50
CA ASP A 77 14.63 21.16 4.56
C ASP A 77 14.78 22.65 4.22
N GLU A 78 13.69 23.28 3.79
CA GLU A 78 13.67 24.69 3.38
C GLU A 78 14.08 25.65 4.50
N ASN A 79 13.90 25.28 5.77
CA ASN A 79 14.27 26.13 6.91
C ASN A 79 15.79 26.17 7.11
N THR A 80 16.47 25.06 6.83
CA THR A 80 17.91 24.93 7.08
C THR A 80 18.74 24.93 5.80
N GLY A 81 18.10 24.78 4.64
CA GLY A 81 18.75 24.62 3.33
C GLY A 81 19.55 23.32 3.20
N LYS A 82 19.28 22.32 4.06
CA LYS A 82 20.02 21.07 4.10
C LYS A 82 19.19 19.90 3.61
N TRP A 83 19.86 18.98 2.92
CA TRP A 83 19.27 17.69 2.59
C TRP A 83 19.26 16.78 3.81
N VAL A 84 18.09 16.24 4.14
CA VAL A 84 17.91 15.17 5.12
C VAL A 84 17.60 13.90 4.36
N SER A 85 18.26 12.79 4.71
CA SER A 85 18.17 11.54 3.95
C SER A 85 17.66 10.38 4.80
N LYS A 86 16.83 9.52 4.21
CA LYS A 86 16.43 8.24 4.79
C LYS A 86 16.68 7.14 3.77
N GLN A 87 17.20 6.02 4.25
CA GLN A 87 17.62 4.91 3.42
C GLN A 87 16.91 3.62 3.85
N ASP A 88 16.61 2.74 2.89
CA ASP A 88 16.17 1.37 3.16
C ASP A 88 16.61 0.43 2.04
N VAL A 89 16.46 -0.87 2.27
CA VAL A 89 16.90 -1.95 1.37
C VAL A 89 15.70 -2.65 0.75
N GLY A 90 15.79 -2.94 -0.55
CA GLY A 90 14.77 -3.70 -1.26
C GLY A 90 14.99 -5.21 -1.15
N THR A 91 13.89 -5.97 -1.17
CA THR A 91 13.94 -7.43 -1.31
C THR A 91 13.69 -7.83 -2.77
N GLU A 92 14.39 -8.86 -3.26
CA GLU A 92 14.24 -9.33 -4.64
C GLU A 92 12.81 -9.82 -4.95
N SER A 93 12.36 -9.57 -6.18
CA SER A 93 11.08 -10.05 -6.70
C SER A 93 11.26 -11.25 -7.65
N ASN A 94 10.26 -12.15 -7.70
CA ASN A 94 10.32 -13.38 -8.51
C ASN A 94 10.12 -13.21 -10.03
N THR A 95 9.81 -12.00 -10.53
CA THR A 95 9.37 -11.81 -11.94
C THR A 95 10.20 -10.82 -12.76
N GLU A 96 10.85 -9.85 -12.11
CA GLU A 96 11.98 -9.05 -12.65
C GLU A 96 12.79 -8.58 -11.43
N ALA A 97 13.81 -9.35 -11.03
CA ALA A 97 14.44 -9.21 -9.71
C ALA A 97 14.97 -7.80 -9.43
N GLU A 98 15.74 -7.23 -10.37
CA GLU A 98 16.37 -5.91 -10.21
C GLU A 98 15.36 -4.75 -10.17
N LYS A 99 14.43 -4.68 -11.13
CA LYS A 99 13.41 -3.62 -11.18
C LYS A 99 12.46 -3.67 -9.99
N GLY A 100 12.11 -4.89 -9.56
CA GLY A 100 11.29 -5.13 -8.38
C GLY A 100 12.01 -4.66 -7.11
N GLN A 101 13.29 -5.01 -6.96
CA GLN A 101 14.11 -4.64 -5.81
C GLN A 101 14.31 -3.12 -5.72
N ALA A 102 14.59 -2.45 -6.84
CA ALA A 102 14.77 -1.00 -6.86
C ALA A 102 13.51 -0.25 -6.43
N SER A 103 12.34 -0.71 -6.90
CA SER A 103 11.04 -0.15 -6.53
C SER A 103 10.72 -0.42 -5.07
N ASP A 104 10.99 -1.63 -4.57
CA ASP A 104 10.78 -1.98 -3.17
C ASP A 104 11.65 -1.13 -2.23
N ALA A 105 12.95 -1.02 -2.51
CA ALA A 105 13.88 -0.19 -1.75
C ALA A 105 13.40 1.27 -1.67
N PHE A 106 12.96 1.84 -2.80
CA PHE A 106 12.44 3.20 -2.86
C PHE A 106 11.19 3.37 -1.99
N LYS A 107 10.17 2.51 -2.17
CA LYS A 107 8.95 2.56 -1.36
C LYS A 107 9.21 2.44 0.14
N ARG A 108 10.22 1.65 0.52
CA ARG A 108 10.63 1.47 1.93
C ARG A 108 11.37 2.70 2.47
N ALA A 109 12.23 3.34 1.69
CA ALA A 109 12.83 4.62 2.05
C ALA A 109 11.76 5.72 2.23
N CYS A 110 10.75 5.78 1.35
CA CYS A 110 9.60 6.68 1.50
C CYS A 110 8.72 6.35 2.73
N PHE A 111 8.61 5.08 3.11
CA PHE A 111 7.94 4.68 4.35
C PHE A 111 8.63 5.26 5.59
N ASN A 112 9.96 5.33 5.59
CA ASN A 112 10.73 5.96 6.66
C ASN A 112 10.43 7.47 6.76
N TRP A 113 9.99 8.10 5.67
CA TRP A 113 9.49 9.47 5.63
C TRP A 113 8.05 9.64 6.15
N GLY A 114 7.23 8.59 6.15
CA GLY A 114 5.83 8.66 6.58
C GLY A 114 4.83 8.19 5.54
N ILE A 115 5.26 8.02 4.29
CA ILE A 115 4.38 7.76 3.16
C ILE A 115 3.83 6.32 3.21
N GLY A 116 2.50 6.18 3.26
CA GLY A 116 1.80 4.90 3.24
C GLY A 116 1.91 4.08 4.54
N ARG A 117 2.29 4.68 5.66
CA ARG A 117 2.34 3.99 6.98
C ARG A 117 0.98 3.45 7.42
N GLU A 118 -0.09 4.13 7.03
CA GLU A 118 -1.48 3.75 7.26
C GLU A 118 -1.82 2.37 6.70
N LEU A 119 -1.13 1.87 5.67
CA LEU A 119 -1.38 0.55 5.09
C LEU A 119 -1.13 -0.58 6.10
N TYR A 120 -0.26 -0.36 7.09
CA TYR A 120 -0.01 -1.32 8.19
C TYR A 120 -1.12 -1.36 9.24
N THR A 121 -2.10 -0.47 9.13
CA THR A 121 -3.29 -0.45 9.98
C THR A 121 -4.50 -1.11 9.31
N ALA A 122 -4.30 -1.66 8.11
CA ALA A 122 -5.35 -2.33 7.36
C ALA A 122 -5.93 -3.52 8.16
N PRO A 123 -7.26 -3.68 8.17
CA PRO A 123 -7.89 -4.81 8.83
C PRO A 123 -7.57 -6.11 8.07
N PHE A 124 -7.69 -7.24 8.76
CA PHE A 124 -7.63 -8.54 8.10
C PHE A 124 -8.75 -8.64 7.04
N THR A 125 -8.36 -8.68 5.77
CA THR A 125 -9.27 -8.62 4.65
C THR A 125 -9.40 -9.99 4.02
N TYR A 126 -10.56 -10.62 4.23
CA TYR A 126 -10.90 -11.93 3.66
C TYR A 126 -12.16 -11.81 2.81
N VAL A 127 -12.11 -12.30 1.58
CA VAL A 127 -13.26 -12.33 0.67
C VAL A 127 -13.58 -13.77 0.27
N THR A 128 -14.85 -14.14 0.35
CA THR A 128 -15.30 -15.42 -0.21
C THR A 128 -15.29 -15.35 -1.73
N LEU A 129 -14.82 -16.43 -2.35
CA LEU A 129 -14.77 -16.59 -3.79
C LEU A 129 -15.92 -17.51 -4.24
N SER A 130 -16.59 -17.14 -5.32
CA SER A 130 -17.53 -18.02 -6.01
C SER A 130 -16.81 -19.14 -6.75
N GLU A 131 -17.49 -20.24 -7.06
CA GLU A 131 -16.88 -21.41 -7.71
C GLU A 131 -16.23 -21.10 -9.06
N ASN A 132 -16.75 -20.10 -9.77
CA ASN A 132 -16.20 -19.64 -11.04
C ASN A 132 -15.00 -18.67 -10.88
N GLU A 133 -14.61 -18.26 -9.67
CA GLU A 133 -13.56 -17.27 -9.40
C GLU A 133 -12.21 -17.88 -9.03
N PHE A 134 -12.17 -19.17 -8.73
CA PHE A 134 -10.93 -19.89 -8.39
C PHE A 134 -10.76 -21.15 -9.21
N TYR A 135 -9.56 -21.72 -9.14
CA TYR A 135 -9.23 -23.04 -9.65
C TYR A 135 -8.22 -23.71 -8.72
N GLU A 136 -8.11 -25.02 -8.83
CA GLU A 136 -7.12 -25.80 -8.09
C GLU A 136 -5.94 -26.15 -9.01
N ASP A 137 -4.73 -25.93 -8.51
CA ASP A 137 -3.48 -26.25 -9.19
C ASP A 137 -2.55 -26.97 -8.21
N LYS A 138 -2.28 -28.25 -8.47
CA LYS A 138 -1.41 -29.12 -7.63
C LYS A 138 -1.78 -29.08 -6.14
N GLY A 139 -3.07 -29.21 -5.82
CA GLY A 139 -3.56 -29.19 -4.42
C GLY A 139 -3.62 -27.80 -3.78
N LYS A 140 -3.33 -26.72 -4.53
CA LYS A 140 -3.40 -25.34 -4.05
C LYS A 140 -4.47 -24.57 -4.82
N PHE A 141 -5.32 -23.85 -4.09
CA PHE A 141 -6.30 -22.96 -4.68
C PHE A 141 -5.64 -21.66 -5.17
N LYS A 142 -6.07 -21.19 -6.34
CA LYS A 142 -5.61 -19.94 -6.96
C LYS A 142 -6.80 -19.15 -7.49
N VAL A 143 -6.69 -17.84 -7.44
CA VAL A 143 -7.69 -16.92 -8.00
C VAL A 143 -7.50 -16.85 -9.51
N LYS A 144 -8.60 -16.91 -10.28
CA LYS A 144 -8.54 -16.73 -11.74
C LYS A 144 -8.10 -15.31 -12.08
N SER A 145 -7.31 -15.16 -13.15
CA SER A 145 -6.71 -13.88 -13.56
C SER A 145 -7.72 -12.75 -13.79
N GLY A 146 -8.96 -13.07 -14.19
CA GLY A 146 -10.04 -12.10 -14.42
C GLY A 146 -10.67 -11.55 -13.13
N VAL A 147 -10.44 -12.18 -11.98
CA VAL A 147 -10.98 -11.73 -10.69
C VAL A 147 -10.02 -10.70 -10.11
N LYS A 148 -10.49 -9.46 -10.04
CA LYS A 148 -9.75 -8.31 -9.55
C LYS A 148 -10.55 -7.58 -8.49
N PHE A 149 -9.83 -7.03 -7.53
CA PHE A 149 -10.38 -6.24 -6.44
C PHE A 149 -9.77 -4.85 -6.50
N ARG A 150 -10.52 -3.84 -6.04
CA ARG A 150 -10.04 -2.48 -5.87
C ARG A 150 -10.64 -1.85 -4.64
N VAL A 151 -9.91 -0.92 -4.03
CA VAL A 151 -10.48 -0.06 -3.00
C VAL A 151 -11.46 0.90 -3.68
N SER A 152 -12.67 0.99 -3.13
CA SER A 152 -13.72 1.91 -3.62
C SER A 152 -13.88 3.11 -2.70
N ALA A 153 -13.66 2.92 -1.40
CA ALA A 153 -13.67 3.97 -0.39
C ALA A 153 -12.71 3.60 0.75
N ILE A 154 -12.07 4.61 1.30
CA ILE A 154 -11.19 4.50 2.46
C ILE A 154 -11.29 5.78 3.30
N GLU A 155 -11.34 5.64 4.61
CA GLU A 155 -11.30 6.74 5.56
C GLU A 155 -10.25 6.47 6.63
N TYR A 156 -9.76 7.56 7.24
CA TYR A 156 -8.71 7.50 8.25
C TYR A 156 -9.12 8.25 9.52
N ALA A 157 -8.75 7.70 10.68
CA ALA A 157 -8.79 8.37 11.97
C ALA A 157 -7.40 8.30 12.59
N SER A 158 -6.79 9.45 12.89
CA SER A 158 -5.40 9.52 13.38
C SER A 158 -4.42 8.72 12.50
N ARG A 159 -4.57 8.84 11.17
CA ARG A 159 -3.80 8.10 10.15
C ARG A 159 -3.92 6.57 10.18
N ARG A 160 -4.88 6.04 10.93
CA ARG A 160 -5.22 4.62 10.93
C ARG A 160 -6.47 4.43 10.07
N ILE A 161 -6.51 3.36 9.28
CA ILE A 161 -7.67 3.01 8.46
C ILE A 161 -8.86 2.80 9.39
N SER A 162 -9.85 3.68 9.31
CA SER A 162 -11.07 3.67 10.11
C SER A 162 -12.23 3.04 9.35
N LYS A 163 -12.30 3.27 8.03
CA LYS A 163 -13.25 2.60 7.13
C LYS A 163 -12.58 2.13 5.84
N LEU A 164 -13.03 1.00 5.31
CA LEU A 164 -12.51 0.41 4.08
C LEU A 164 -13.62 -0.33 3.33
N SER A 165 -13.75 -0.06 2.03
CA SER A 165 -14.67 -0.78 1.13
C SER A 165 -13.91 -1.29 -0.09
N ILE A 166 -13.98 -2.60 -0.34
CA ILE A 166 -13.36 -3.24 -1.50
C ILE A 166 -14.45 -3.81 -2.38
N VAL A 167 -14.35 -3.53 -3.68
CA VAL A 167 -15.29 -4.02 -4.70
C VAL A 167 -14.57 -4.88 -5.73
N ASP A 168 -15.34 -5.72 -6.43
CA ASP A 168 -14.85 -6.41 -7.62
C ASP A 168 -14.92 -5.52 -8.88
N LYS A 169 -14.55 -6.09 -10.03
CA LYS A 169 -14.58 -5.38 -11.33
C LYS A 169 -15.98 -4.89 -11.73
N ALA A 170 -17.04 -5.59 -11.30
CA ALA A 170 -18.42 -5.20 -11.58
C ALA A 170 -18.95 -4.14 -10.60
N GLY A 171 -18.15 -3.77 -9.59
CA GLY A 171 -18.54 -2.80 -8.57
C GLY A 171 -19.30 -3.42 -7.39
N ASN A 172 -19.43 -4.75 -7.33
CA ASN A 172 -20.08 -5.40 -6.20
C ASN A 172 -19.20 -5.28 -4.96
N LEU A 173 -19.79 -4.93 -3.81
CA LEU A 173 -19.09 -4.89 -2.53
C LEU A 173 -18.66 -6.30 -2.10
N ARG A 174 -17.35 -6.49 -1.92
CA ARG A 174 -16.74 -7.78 -1.53
C ARG A 174 -16.25 -7.78 -0.09
N TYR A 175 -15.94 -6.60 0.45
CA TYR A 175 -15.50 -6.44 1.82
C TYR A 175 -15.82 -5.02 2.31
N SER A 176 -16.26 -4.91 3.57
CA SER A 176 -16.48 -3.64 4.25
C SER A 176 -15.96 -3.72 5.69
N TYR A 177 -15.30 -2.66 6.14
CA TYR A 177 -14.82 -2.50 7.51
C TYR A 177 -15.14 -1.10 8.02
N GLY A 178 -15.51 -0.98 9.31
CA GLY A 178 -15.75 0.30 9.97
C GLY A 178 -17.08 0.99 9.65
N TYR A 179 -17.96 0.35 8.89
CA TYR A 179 -19.32 0.85 8.63
C TYR A 179 -20.33 0.21 9.60
N PRO A 180 -21.39 0.94 9.98
CA PRO A 180 -22.52 0.34 10.69
C PRO A 180 -23.06 -0.84 9.88
N LYS A 181 -23.38 -1.95 10.53
CA LYS A 181 -24.09 -3.05 9.86
C LYS A 181 -25.42 -2.50 9.36
N GLN A 182 -25.65 -2.51 8.05
CA GLN A 182 -26.98 -2.26 7.52
C GLN A 182 -27.85 -3.45 7.97
N GLU A 183 -28.92 -3.18 8.71
CA GLU A 183 -29.97 -4.16 8.99
C GLU A 183 -30.57 -4.57 7.64
N GLN A 184 -30.47 -5.86 7.31
CA GLN A 184 -31.22 -6.42 6.20
C GLN A 184 -32.71 -6.26 6.53
N GLN A 185 -33.37 -5.27 5.93
CA GLN A 185 -34.82 -5.28 5.80
C GLN A 185 -35.17 -6.44 4.88
N ASN A 186 -35.48 -7.58 5.49
CA ASN A 186 -36.15 -8.68 4.82
C ASN A 186 -37.55 -8.18 4.44
N GLY A 187 -37.73 -7.88 3.16
CA GLY A 187 -39.06 -7.78 2.53
C GLY A 187 -39.57 -9.15 2.13
#